data_AF-A0A918QPK7-F1
#
_entry.id   AF-A0A918QPK7-F1
#
_cell.length_a   1.000
_cell.length_b   1.000
_cell.length_c   1.000
_cell.angle_alpha   90.00
_cell.angle_beta   90.00
_cell.angle_gamma   90.00
#
_symmetry.space_group_name_H-M   'P 1'
#
loop_
_entity.id
_entity.type
_entity.pdbx_description
1 polymer ?
#
loop_
_entity_poly.entity_id
_entity_poly.type
_entity_poly.pdbx_seq_one_letter_code
_entity_poly.pdbx_strand_id
1 'polypeptide(L)'
;MPELTTEQAEFLAALMDGSKQTAETPAEEKAAEAGAEAAAEAAQDAAEDAEAAAKKGDAEAAEESAEDAAAAAAAAALAADAAGTSEAEAEADAALNDAVDAAESAIEAAEDDGQAEADIEDDGQAEAERAPAEPAKDDGPDTPPATDHWWFRERGRRD
;
A
#
# COMPACT_ATOMS: atom_id res chain seq x y z
N MET A 1 4.16 15.74 30.85
CA MET A 1 2.87 15.06 30.74
C MET A 1 2.18 15.06 32.09
N PRO A 2 0.95 15.59 32.22
CA PRO A 2 0.14 15.37 33.42
C PRO A 2 -0.14 13.86 33.60
N GLU A 3 -0.12 13.37 34.83
CA GLU A 3 -0.46 11.97 35.13
C GLU A 3 -1.98 11.82 35.08
N LEU A 4 -2.47 11.01 34.14
CA LEU A 4 -3.88 10.59 34.06
C LEU A 4 -4.23 9.75 35.29
N THR A 5 -5.45 9.90 35.81
CA THR A 5 -5.95 9.01 36.86
C THR A 5 -6.18 7.60 36.31
N THR A 6 -6.24 6.60 37.18
CA THR A 6 -6.55 5.22 36.79
C THR A 6 -7.87 5.12 36.03
N GLU A 7 -8.89 5.88 36.46
CA GLU A 7 -10.20 5.93 35.80
C GLU A 7 -10.12 6.57 34.39
N GLN A 8 -9.27 7.59 34.21
CA GLN A 8 -9.05 8.20 32.88
C GLN A 8 -8.31 7.26 31.93
N ALA A 9 -7.34 6.50 32.44
CA ALA A 9 -6.59 5.51 31.66
C ALA A 9 -7.47 4.32 31.25
N GLU A 10 -8.35 3.85 32.14
CA GLU A 10 -9.29 2.76 31.84
C GLU A 10 -10.32 3.17 30.79
N PHE A 11 -10.81 4.41 30.84
CA PHE A 11 -11.73 4.96 29.82
C PHE A 11 -11.07 5.08 28.44
N LEU A 12 -9.84 5.60 28.38
CA LEU A 12 -9.05 5.66 27.14
C LEU A 12 -8.78 4.28 26.55
N ALA A 13 -8.41 3.31 27.39
CA ALA A 13 -8.22 1.94 26.94
C ALA A 13 -9.52 1.31 26.41
N ALA A 14 -10.67 1.59 27.05
CA ALA A 14 -11.97 1.12 26.60
C ALA A 14 -12.41 1.74 25.26
N LEU A 15 -12.09 3.02 25.02
CA LEU A 15 -12.31 3.67 23.73
C LEU A 15 -11.46 3.06 22.61
N MET A 16 -10.18 2.81 22.90
CA MET A 16 -9.26 2.17 21.93
C MET A 16 -9.63 0.71 21.64
N ASP A 17 -10.28 -0.01 22.57
CA ASP A 17 -10.83 -1.37 22.34
C ASP A 17 -12.15 -1.34 21.52
N GLY A 18 -12.59 -0.16 21.06
CA GLY A 18 -13.78 0.00 20.23
C GLY A 18 -15.10 -0.15 20.99
N SER A 19 -15.07 -0.10 22.32
CA SER A 19 -16.30 -0.04 23.11
C SER A 19 -16.94 1.35 22.92
N LYS A 20 -18.20 1.38 22.48
CA LYS A 20 -18.96 2.64 22.32
C LYS A 20 -19.27 3.22 23.69
N GLN A 21 -18.32 3.94 24.27
CA GLN A 21 -18.49 4.69 25.51
C GLN A 21 -18.43 6.19 25.19
N THR A 22 -19.54 6.87 25.45
CA THR A 22 -19.57 8.34 25.49
C THR A 22 -19.09 8.79 26.86
N ALA A 23 -18.31 9.88 26.94
CA ALA A 23 -17.97 10.45 28.24
C ALA A 23 -19.24 10.89 28.99
N GLU A 24 -19.42 10.42 30.23
CA GLU A 24 -20.57 10.79 31.07
C GLU A 24 -20.17 11.79 32.16
N THR A 25 -18.87 11.93 32.41
CA THR A 25 -18.30 12.83 33.40
C THR A 25 -17.29 13.82 32.78
N PRO A 26 -17.09 15.01 33.38
CA PRO A 26 -16.05 15.94 32.92
C PRO A 26 -14.62 15.39 32.99
N ALA A 27 -14.38 14.33 33.77
CA ALA A 27 -13.08 13.69 33.85
C ALA A 27 -12.83 12.73 32.66
N GLU A 28 -13.88 12.03 32.22
CA GLU A 28 -13.88 11.19 31.02
C GLU A 28 -13.85 12.05 29.75
N GLU A 29 -14.56 13.18 29.73
CA GLU A 29 -14.54 14.13 28.61
C GLU A 29 -13.11 14.61 28.33
N LYS A 30 -12.40 15.05 29.39
CA LYS A 30 -10.99 15.44 29.29
C LYS A 30 -10.06 14.28 28.94
N ALA A 31 -10.41 13.06 29.32
CA ALA A 31 -9.62 11.90 28.95
C ALA A 31 -9.80 11.58 27.46
N ALA A 32 -11.04 11.63 26.95
CA ALA A 32 -11.34 11.51 25.53
C ALA A 32 -10.68 12.62 24.71
N GLU A 33 -10.75 13.87 25.17
CA GLU A 33 -10.10 15.02 24.52
C GLU A 33 -8.58 14.81 24.42
N ALA A 34 -7.91 14.48 25.53
CA ALA A 34 -6.48 14.17 25.51
C ALA A 34 -6.14 12.92 24.66
N GLY A 35 -7.07 11.97 24.56
CA GLY A 35 -6.94 10.81 23.67
C GLY A 35 -7.05 11.18 22.20
N ALA A 36 -7.97 12.08 21.86
CA ALA A 36 -8.15 12.60 20.51
C ALA A 36 -6.91 13.38 20.09
N GLU A 37 -6.41 14.28 20.94
CA GLU A 37 -5.18 15.04 20.71
C GLU A 37 -3.98 14.11 20.48
N ALA A 38 -3.77 13.13 21.35
CA ALA A 38 -2.64 12.19 21.23
C ALA A 38 -2.75 11.28 19.99
N ALA A 39 -3.95 10.85 19.63
CA ALA A 39 -4.17 10.05 18.42
C ALA A 39 -4.03 10.89 17.15
N ALA A 40 -4.42 12.17 17.19
CA ALA A 40 -4.22 13.10 16.09
C ALA A 40 -2.74 13.42 15.88
N GLU A 41 -1.97 13.64 16.95
CA GLU A 41 -0.50 13.82 16.87
C GLU A 41 0.17 12.56 16.29
N ALA A 42 -0.23 11.36 16.72
CA ALA A 42 0.27 10.11 16.15
C ALA A 42 -0.08 9.93 14.67
N ALA A 43 -1.28 10.37 14.25
CA ALA A 43 -1.69 10.34 12.84
C ALA A 43 -0.83 11.29 11.99
N GLN A 44 -0.55 12.50 12.51
CA GLN A 44 0.31 13.46 11.85
C GLN A 44 1.75 12.93 11.71
N ASP A 45 2.33 12.39 12.78
CA ASP A 45 3.68 11.80 12.75
C ASP A 45 3.78 10.68 11.69
N ALA A 46 2.79 9.78 11.65
CA ALA A 46 2.73 8.71 10.66
C ALA A 46 2.54 9.25 9.23
N ALA A 47 1.75 10.31 9.05
CA ALA A 47 1.59 10.97 7.76
C ALA A 47 2.90 11.61 7.26
N GLU A 48 3.66 12.27 8.15
CA GLU A 48 4.98 12.82 7.84
C GLU A 48 5.98 11.70 7.46
N ASP A 49 5.94 10.56 8.13
CA ASP A 49 6.75 9.39 7.80
C ASP A 49 6.38 8.78 6.45
N ALA A 50 5.09 8.70 6.12
CA ALA A 50 4.60 8.25 4.81
C ALA A 50 5.12 9.16 3.69
N GLU A 51 4.99 10.48 3.85
CA GLU A 51 5.51 11.46 2.88
C GLU A 51 7.04 11.36 2.74
N ALA A 52 7.75 11.14 3.86
CA ALA A 52 9.20 10.99 3.86
C ALA A 52 9.67 9.68 3.19
N ALA A 53 8.90 8.60 3.31
CA ALA A 53 9.13 7.32 2.61
C ALA A 53 8.85 7.46 1.11
N ALA A 54 7.72 8.07 0.74
CA ALA A 54 7.35 8.36 -0.64
C ALA A 54 8.45 9.17 -1.36
N LYS A 55 8.96 10.24 -0.73
CA LYS A 55 10.08 11.05 -1.27
C LYS A 55 11.38 10.27 -1.48
N LYS A 56 11.57 9.15 -0.79
CA LYS A 56 12.74 8.27 -0.95
C LYS A 56 12.51 7.17 -2.00
N GLY A 57 11.31 7.08 -2.58
CA GLY A 57 10.91 5.99 -3.48
C GLY A 57 10.72 4.66 -2.75
N ASP A 58 10.41 4.69 -1.46
CA ASP A 58 10.11 3.50 -0.66
C ASP A 58 8.60 3.35 -0.55
N ALA A 59 7.97 2.78 -1.59
CA ALA A 59 6.52 2.67 -1.69
C ALA A 59 5.91 1.77 -0.61
N GLU A 60 6.59 0.68 -0.24
CA GLU A 60 6.12 -0.24 0.81
C GLU A 60 6.12 0.45 2.19
N ALA A 61 7.18 1.19 2.53
CA ALA A 61 7.22 1.96 3.77
C ALA A 61 6.23 3.15 3.75
N ALA A 62 5.98 3.75 2.57
CA ALA A 62 4.97 4.81 2.45
C ALA A 62 3.55 4.28 2.66
N GLU A 63 3.23 3.09 2.12
CA GLU A 63 1.96 2.41 2.32
C GLU A 63 1.77 2.04 3.80
N GLU A 64 2.75 1.40 4.45
CA GLU A 64 2.69 1.03 5.86
C GLU A 64 2.43 2.25 6.76
N SER A 65 3.19 3.35 6.58
CA SER A 65 3.01 4.56 7.36
C SER A 65 1.67 5.26 7.07
N ALA A 66 1.16 5.20 5.83
CA ALA A 66 -0.16 5.75 5.50
C ALA A 66 -1.31 4.94 6.15
N GLU A 67 -1.18 3.61 6.24
CA GLU A 67 -2.11 2.76 6.99
C GLU A 67 -2.10 3.10 8.49
N ASP A 68 -0.91 3.31 9.07
CA ASP A 68 -0.75 3.73 10.46
C ASP A 68 -1.39 5.11 10.71
N ALA A 69 -1.18 6.07 9.81
CA ALA A 69 -1.83 7.39 9.86
C ALA A 69 -3.36 7.28 9.85
N ALA A 70 -3.91 6.43 8.97
CA ALA A 70 -5.36 6.19 8.90
C ALA A 70 -5.91 5.52 10.16
N ALA A 71 -5.19 4.56 10.74
CA ALA A 71 -5.57 3.91 11.99
C ALA A 71 -5.58 4.89 13.17
N ALA A 72 -4.55 5.74 13.27
CA ALA A 72 -4.45 6.77 14.29
C ALA A 72 -5.54 7.86 14.13
N ALA A 73 -5.81 8.31 12.91
CA ALA A 73 -6.89 9.26 12.63
C ALA A 73 -8.27 8.67 12.97
N ALA A 74 -8.50 7.37 12.73
CA ALA A 74 -9.73 6.70 13.15
C ALA A 74 -9.86 6.63 14.69
N ALA A 75 -8.76 6.41 15.40
CA ALA A 75 -8.74 6.46 16.86
C ALA A 75 -9.02 7.88 17.39
N ALA A 76 -8.47 8.91 16.74
CA ALA A 76 -8.74 10.31 17.06
C ALA A 76 -10.24 10.63 16.88
N ALA A 77 -10.86 10.19 15.78
CA ALA A 77 -12.29 10.38 15.53
C ALA A 77 -13.18 9.68 16.58
N LEU A 78 -12.83 8.47 17.00
CA LEU A 78 -13.56 7.77 18.07
C LEU A 78 -13.44 8.48 19.42
N ALA A 79 -12.23 8.95 19.75
CA ALA A 79 -12.00 9.72 20.97
C ALA A 79 -12.72 11.08 20.92
N ALA A 80 -12.75 11.74 19.77
CA ALA A 80 -13.49 12.98 19.57
C ALA A 80 -15.00 12.80 19.71
N ASP A 81 -15.59 11.74 19.13
CA ASP A 81 -17.02 11.39 19.31
C ASP A 81 -17.35 11.14 20.78
N ALA A 82 -16.43 10.52 21.52
CA ALA A 82 -16.59 10.28 22.95
C ALA A 82 -16.45 11.54 23.80
N ALA A 83 -15.59 12.49 23.42
CA ALA A 83 -15.47 13.80 24.06
C ALA A 83 -16.71 14.66 23.79
N GLY A 84 -17.24 14.62 22.55
CA GLY A 84 -18.37 15.43 22.13
C GLY A 84 -18.07 16.94 22.14
N THR A 85 -16.80 17.32 21.97
CA THR A 85 -16.33 18.71 21.94
C THR A 85 -15.90 19.11 20.54
N SER A 86 -16.16 20.38 20.16
CA SER A 86 -15.78 20.90 18.85
C SER A 86 -14.27 21.00 18.64
N GLU A 87 -13.48 21.03 19.73
CA GLU A 87 -12.02 21.09 19.68
C GLU A 87 -11.47 19.71 19.30
N ALA A 88 -11.92 18.64 19.98
CA ALA A 88 -11.54 17.27 19.63
C ALA A 88 -12.03 16.87 18.23
N GLU A 89 -13.23 17.29 17.82
CA GLU A 89 -13.72 17.08 16.45
C GLU A 89 -12.81 17.77 15.41
N ALA A 90 -12.36 19.00 15.67
CA ALA A 90 -11.48 19.71 14.76
C ALA A 90 -10.08 19.07 14.64
N GLU A 91 -9.54 18.53 15.74
CA GLU A 91 -8.27 17.79 15.73
C GLU A 91 -8.40 16.46 14.99
N ALA A 92 -9.48 15.72 15.21
CA ALA A 92 -9.75 14.49 14.47
C ALA A 92 -9.94 14.75 12.97
N ASP A 93 -10.64 15.83 12.59
CA ASP A 93 -10.79 16.25 11.20
C ASP A 93 -9.44 16.61 10.56
N ALA A 94 -8.55 17.29 11.30
CA ALA A 94 -7.20 17.60 10.83
C ALA A 94 -6.40 16.30 10.58
N ALA A 95 -6.40 15.38 11.56
CA ALA A 95 -5.74 14.08 11.44
C ALA A 95 -6.26 13.25 10.25
N LEU A 96 -7.57 13.28 9.98
CA LEU A 96 -8.16 12.62 8.82
C LEU A 96 -7.68 13.24 7.50
N ASN A 97 -7.51 14.56 7.42
CA ASN A 97 -6.96 15.19 6.22
C ASN A 97 -5.49 14.80 6.02
N ASP A 98 -4.68 14.82 7.08
CA ASP A 98 -3.27 14.43 7.01
C ASP A 98 -3.10 12.96 6.58
N ALA A 99 -3.97 12.06 7.09
CA ALA A 99 -3.98 10.66 6.67
C ALA A 99 -4.40 10.47 5.20
N VAL A 100 -5.30 11.31 4.68
CA VAL A 100 -5.67 11.31 3.25
C VAL A 100 -4.48 11.77 2.40
N ASP A 101 -3.81 12.86 2.78
CA ASP A 101 -2.64 13.37 2.07
C ASP A 101 -1.48 12.35 2.09
N ALA A 102 -1.30 11.62 3.19
CA ALA A 102 -0.36 10.51 3.32
C ALA A 102 -0.69 9.35 2.36
N ALA A 103 -1.97 8.96 2.30
CA ALA A 103 -2.44 7.92 1.38
C ALA A 103 -2.25 8.32 -0.09
N GLU A 104 -2.53 9.58 -0.45
CA GLU A 104 -2.25 10.12 -1.79
C GLU A 104 -0.75 10.03 -2.12
N SER A 105 0.11 10.44 -1.18
CA SER A 105 1.57 10.35 -1.35
C SER A 105 2.07 8.90 -1.53
N ALA A 106 1.49 7.95 -0.79
CA ALA A 106 1.81 6.53 -0.93
C ALA A 106 1.36 5.96 -2.28
N ILE A 107 0.17 6.36 -2.76
CA ILE A 107 -0.32 5.97 -4.10
C ILE A 107 0.61 6.51 -5.18
N GLU A 108 0.98 7.79 -5.13
CA GLU A 108 1.91 8.40 -6.10
C GLU A 108 3.27 7.67 -6.11
N ALA A 109 3.81 7.31 -4.94
CA ALA A 109 5.06 6.55 -4.85
C ALA A 109 4.95 5.15 -5.46
N ALA A 110 3.84 4.45 -5.25
CA ALA A 110 3.59 3.13 -5.82
C ALA A 110 3.38 3.19 -7.36
N GLU A 111 2.73 4.25 -7.86
CA GLU A 111 2.58 4.48 -9.30
C GLU A 111 3.94 4.73 -9.96
N ASP A 112 4.81 5.56 -9.36
CA ASP A 112 6.15 5.84 -9.86
C ASP A 112 7.04 4.57 -9.87
N ASP A 113 6.96 3.72 -8.84
CA ASP A 113 7.70 2.45 -8.77
C ASP A 113 7.19 1.44 -9.83
N GLY A 114 5.87 1.31 -9.98
CA GLY A 114 5.26 0.46 -11.00
C GLY A 114 5.57 0.91 -12.44
N GLN A 115 5.70 2.22 -12.66
CA GLN A 115 6.11 2.79 -13.95
C GLN A 115 7.59 2.50 -14.22
N ALA A 116 8.46 2.59 -13.21
CA ALA A 116 9.89 2.28 -13.33
C ALA A 116 10.14 0.79 -13.66
N GLU A 117 9.38 -0.15 -13.07
CA GLU A 117 9.45 -1.57 -13.45
C GLU A 117 9.00 -1.81 -14.90
N ALA A 118 7.93 -1.12 -15.34
CA ALA A 118 7.40 -1.25 -16.71
C ALA A 118 8.38 -0.75 -17.78
N ASP A 119 9.09 0.37 -17.52
CA ASP A 119 10.10 0.93 -18.43
C ASP A 119 11.32 -0.01 -18.59
N ILE A 120 11.71 -0.72 -17.52
CA ILE A 120 12.79 -1.72 -17.58
C ILE A 120 12.38 -2.95 -18.41
N GLU A 121 11.12 -3.37 -18.33
CA GLU A 121 10.61 -4.53 -19.09
C GLU A 121 10.51 -4.24 -20.60
N ASP A 122 10.16 -3.00 -20.98
CA ASP A 122 10.11 -2.55 -22.39
C ASP A 122 11.53 -2.47 -23.02
N ASP A 123 12.50 -1.86 -22.34
CA ASP A 123 13.90 -1.82 -22.80
C ASP A 123 14.57 -3.21 -22.79
N GLY A 124 14.18 -4.10 -21.88
CA GLY A 124 14.63 -5.48 -21.81
C GLY A 124 14.16 -6.37 -22.98
N GLN A 125 12.94 -6.14 -23.49
CA GLN A 125 12.45 -6.81 -24.71
C GLN A 125 13.14 -6.28 -25.98
N ALA A 126 13.45 -4.98 -26.03
CA ALA A 126 14.14 -4.38 -27.18
C ALA A 126 15.59 -4.90 -27.34
N GLU A 127 16.29 -5.23 -26.25
CA GLU A 127 17.59 -5.91 -26.32
C GLU A 127 17.47 -7.41 -26.60
N ALA A 128 16.39 -8.08 -26.17
CA ALA A 128 16.17 -9.50 -26.45
C ALA A 128 15.93 -9.80 -27.95
N GLU A 129 15.34 -8.88 -28.72
CA GLU A 129 15.20 -9.02 -30.18
C GLU A 129 16.50 -8.70 -30.96
N ARG A 130 17.53 -8.15 -30.30
CA ARG A 130 18.80 -7.72 -30.94
C ARG A 130 19.97 -8.68 -30.75
N ALA A 131 19.74 -9.89 -30.26
CA ALA A 131 20.72 -10.97 -30.41
C ALA A 131 20.52 -11.67 -31.77
N PRO A 132 21.29 -11.36 -32.83
CA PRO A 132 21.31 -12.23 -33.99
C PRO A 132 21.83 -13.59 -33.53
N ALA A 133 21.01 -14.63 -33.73
CA ALA A 133 21.48 -16.01 -33.57
C ALA A 133 22.75 -16.20 -34.41
N GLU A 134 23.89 -16.45 -33.75
CA GLU A 134 25.10 -16.87 -34.45
C GLU A 134 24.76 -18.11 -35.29
N PRO A 135 25.16 -18.17 -36.58
CA PRO A 135 24.96 -19.37 -37.35
C PRO A 135 25.84 -20.48 -36.76
N ALA A 136 25.18 -21.44 -36.11
CA ALA A 136 25.81 -22.69 -35.72
C ALA A 136 26.44 -23.33 -36.97
N LYS A 137 27.71 -23.71 -36.82
CA LYS A 137 28.50 -24.42 -37.83
C LYS A 137 27.76 -25.68 -38.26
N ASP A 138 27.49 -25.76 -39.56
CA ASP A 138 26.97 -26.92 -40.26
C ASP A 138 28.06 -28.01 -40.33
N ASP A 139 28.12 -28.86 -39.31
CA ASP A 139 28.69 -30.20 -39.40
C ASP A 139 27.51 -31.16 -39.65
N GLY A 140 27.43 -31.69 -40.88
CA GLY A 140 26.24 -32.30 -41.49
C GLY A 140 25.59 -33.50 -40.76
N PRO A 141 24.53 -34.07 -41.35
CA PRO A 141 24.77 -35.35 -42.03
C PRO A 141 23.99 -35.55 -43.34
N ASP A 142 24.70 -36.15 -44.30
CA ASP A 142 24.26 -37.21 -45.22
C ASP A 142 22.76 -37.23 -45.61
N THR A 143 22.34 -36.23 -46.39
CA THR A 143 21.02 -36.21 -47.03
C THR A 143 21.15 -36.88 -48.40
N PRO A 144 20.46 -38.00 -48.68
CA PRO A 144 20.52 -38.63 -50.00
C PRO A 144 19.93 -37.68 -51.06
N PRO A 145 20.48 -37.66 -52.28
CA PRO A 145 20.08 -36.69 -53.29
C PRO A 145 18.62 -36.90 -53.71
N ALA A 146 17.99 -35.79 -54.09
CA ALA A 146 16.60 -35.70 -54.52
C ALA A 146 16.25 -36.76 -55.59
N THR A 147 15.57 -37.83 -55.18
CA THR A 147 14.90 -38.78 -56.07
C THR A 147 13.48 -39.02 -55.57
N ASP A 148 12.54 -38.78 -56.47
CA ASP A 148 11.09 -39.02 -56.37
C ASP A 148 10.68 -40.11 -55.37
N HIS A 149 10.03 -39.73 -54.27
CA HIS A 149 9.43 -40.66 -53.30
C HIS A 149 7.93 -40.86 -53.58
N TRP A 150 7.64 -41.64 -54.62
CA TRP A 150 6.31 -42.11 -55.05
C TRP A 150 5.69 -43.19 -54.14
N TRP A 151 6.04 -43.21 -52.84
CA TRP A 151 5.66 -44.30 -51.92
C TRP A 151 4.65 -43.95 -50.83
N PHE A 152 4.11 -42.72 -50.80
CA PHE A 152 2.88 -42.46 -50.04
C PHE A 152 1.65 -42.97 -50.82
N ARG A 153 1.36 -44.27 -50.71
CA ARG A 153 0.05 -44.84 -51.08
C ARG A 153 -0.89 -44.71 -49.88
N GLU A 154 -1.85 -43.79 -49.95
CA GLU A 154 -3.05 -43.87 -49.12
C GLU A 154 -3.83 -45.15 -49.50
N ARG A 155 -3.94 -46.09 -48.56
CA ARG A 155 -4.90 -47.19 -48.68
C ARG A 155 -6.27 -46.68 -48.25
N GLY A 156 -7.21 -46.51 -49.19
CA GLY A 156 -8.64 -46.68 -48.87
C GLY A 156 -9.64 -45.84 -49.66
N ARG A 157 -10.14 -46.35 -50.79
CA ARG A 157 -11.58 -46.47 -51.03
C ARG A 157 -11.86 -47.63 -51.98
N ARG A 158 -12.83 -48.43 -51.57
CA ARG A 158 -13.31 -49.68 -52.16
C ARG A 158 -14.49 -49.33 -53.06
N ASP A 159 -14.49 -49.83 -54.29
CA ASP A 159 -15.69 -50.23 -55.05
C ASP A 159 -15.28 -51.33 -56.03
#